data_AF-A0A3B0SRV7-F1
#
_entry.id   AF-A0A3B0SRV7-F1
#
_cell.length_a   1.000
_cell.length_b   1.000
_cell.length_c   1.000
_cell.angle_alpha   90.00
_cell.angle_beta   90.00
_cell.angle_gamma   90.00
#
_symmetry.space_group_name_H-M   'P 1'
#
loop_
_entity.id
_entity.type
_entity.pdbx_description
1 polymer ?
#
loop_
_entity_poly.entity_id
_entity_poly.type
_entity_poly.pdbx_seq_one_letter_code
_entity_poly.pdbx_strand_id
1 'polypeptide(L)'
;MTFWNFFFLILIYVPLVMLWVFTLVDLAHRQDLSGIAKGLWAVAVVLLPILGMLVYFITRPDDVDTSAATGGQPPPPGVSELTFEKLDEIEKLAELRDSGALTDDEFATMKSKILG
;
A
#
# COMPACT_ATOMS: atom_id res chain seq x y z
N MET A 1 14.67 -13.95 -4.88
CA MET A 1 13.95 -14.54 -3.72
C MET A 1 14.96 -14.77 -2.60
N THR A 2 14.82 -14.09 -1.47
CA THR A 2 15.71 -14.24 -0.31
C THR A 2 15.27 -15.42 0.57
N PHE A 3 16.20 -15.99 1.36
CA PHE A 3 15.92 -17.06 2.34
C PHE A 3 14.74 -16.70 3.25
N TRP A 4 14.72 -15.48 3.77
CA TRP A 4 13.64 -14.95 4.60
C TRP A 4 12.28 -15.01 3.91
N ASN A 5 12.21 -14.72 2.61
CA ASN A 5 10.97 -14.81 1.86
C ASN A 5 10.46 -16.26 1.80
N PHE A 6 11.34 -17.23 1.60
CA PHE A 6 10.97 -18.65 1.56
C PHE A 6 10.55 -19.17 2.95
N PHE A 7 11.25 -18.74 4.00
CA PHE A 7 10.93 -19.06 5.39
C PHE A 7 9.52 -18.57 5.77
N PHE A 8 9.22 -17.29 5.53
CA PHE A 8 7.89 -16.73 5.83
C PHE A 8 6.81 -17.31 4.94
N LEU A 9 7.10 -17.58 3.67
CA LEU A 9 6.16 -18.26 2.77
C LEU A 9 5.75 -19.61 3.34
N ILE A 10 6.71 -20.48 3.68
CA ILE A 10 6.38 -21.79 4.25
C ILE A 10 5.68 -21.65 5.60
N LEU A 11 6.17 -20.76 6.48
CA LEU A 11 5.62 -20.55 7.82
C LEU A 11 4.14 -20.12 7.77
N ILE A 12 3.73 -19.32 6.79
CA ILE A 12 2.36 -18.82 6.67
C ILE A 12 1.51 -19.78 5.81
N TYR A 13 2.02 -20.22 4.66
CA TYR A 13 1.21 -20.96 3.68
C TYR A 13 1.01 -22.43 4.06
N VAL A 14 1.99 -23.09 4.68
CA VAL A 14 1.85 -24.50 5.09
C VAL A 14 0.73 -24.71 6.12
N PRO A 15 0.68 -24.00 7.26
CA PRO A 15 -0.41 -24.18 8.21
C PRO A 15 -1.76 -23.75 7.63
N LEU A 16 -1.80 -22.74 6.76
CA LEU A 16 -3.02 -22.31 6.07
C LEU A 16 -3.59 -23.42 5.17
N VAL A 17 -2.74 -24.03 4.34
CA VAL A 17 -3.14 -25.17 3.49
C VAL A 17 -3.52 -26.38 4.32
N MET A 18 -2.80 -26.66 5.41
CA MET A 18 -3.16 -27.73 6.34
C MET A 18 -4.53 -27.51 6.95
N LEU A 19 -4.85 -26.29 7.38
CA LEU A 19 -6.16 -25.94 7.93
C LEU A 19 -7.27 -26.08 6.89
N TRP A 20 -7.01 -25.73 5.62
CA TRP A 20 -7.94 -25.97 4.52
C TRP A 20 -8.21 -27.45 4.28
N VAL A 21 -7.17 -28.28 4.21
CA VAL A 21 -7.34 -29.72 4.03
C VAL A 21 -8.03 -30.33 5.24
N PHE A 22 -7.65 -29.94 6.45
CA PHE A 22 -8.26 -30.42 7.70
C PHE A 22 -9.75 -30.07 7.77
N THR A 23 -10.12 -28.82 7.45
CA THR A 23 -11.53 -28.40 7.43
C THR A 23 -12.34 -29.15 6.37
N LEU A 24 -11.78 -29.42 5.18
CA LEU A 24 -12.43 -30.26 4.17
C LEU A 24 -12.58 -31.72 4.63
N VAL A 25 -11.57 -32.29 5.28
CA VAL A 25 -11.60 -33.66 5.80
C VAL A 25 -12.54 -33.79 6.98
N ASP A 26 -12.58 -32.83 7.90
CA ASP A 26 -13.52 -32.77 9.03
C ASP A 26 -14.97 -32.68 8.50
N LEU A 27 -15.21 -31.79 7.55
CA LEU A 27 -16.51 -31.65 6.88
C LEU A 27 -16.90 -32.94 6.14
N ALA A 28 -15.95 -33.62 5.50
CA ALA A 28 -16.19 -34.91 4.86
C ALA A 28 -16.58 -36.00 5.88
N HIS A 29 -15.95 -36.04 7.05
CA HIS A 29 -16.24 -37.02 8.11
C HIS A 29 -17.57 -36.79 8.83
N ARG A 30 -18.14 -35.58 8.80
CA ARG A 30 -19.43 -35.26 9.42
C ARG A 30 -20.62 -35.94 8.73
N GLN A 31 -21.09 -37.09 9.21
CA GLN A 31 -22.19 -37.84 8.58
C GLN A 31 -23.60 -37.26 8.87
N ASP A 32 -23.67 -36.23 9.71
CA ASP A 32 -24.87 -35.52 10.15
C ASP A 32 -25.40 -34.48 9.15
N LEU A 33 -24.58 -34.06 8.18
CA LEU A 33 -24.97 -33.11 7.13
C LEU A 33 -25.08 -33.78 5.75
N SER A 34 -26.16 -33.47 5.02
CA SER A 34 -26.29 -33.87 3.61
C SER A 34 -25.14 -33.29 2.78
N GLY A 35 -24.68 -34.01 1.75
CA GLY A 35 -23.54 -33.58 0.92
C GLY A 35 -23.69 -32.17 0.32
N ILE A 36 -24.92 -31.73 0.08
CA ILE A 36 -25.24 -30.38 -0.40
C ILE A 36 -25.02 -29.32 0.69
N ALA A 37 -25.44 -29.60 1.94
CA ALA A 37 -25.23 -28.68 3.06
C ALA A 37 -23.73 -28.51 3.37
N LYS A 38 -22.94 -29.59 3.22
CA LYS A 38 -21.48 -29.53 3.28
C LYS A 38 -20.90 -28.64 2.18
N GLY A 39 -21.31 -28.87 0.93
CA GLY A 39 -20.87 -28.05 -0.20
C GLY A 39 -21.18 -26.57 -0.01
N LEU A 40 -22.38 -26.24 0.47
CA LEU A 40 -22.79 -24.86 0.75
C LEU A 40 -21.92 -24.20 1.84
N TRP A 41 -21.61 -24.95 2.91
CA TRP A 41 -20.72 -24.45 3.97
C TRP A 41 -19.29 -24.21 3.48
N ALA A 42 -18.75 -25.11 2.67
CA ALA A 42 -17.43 -24.93 2.07
C ALA A 42 -17.40 -23.69 1.16
N VAL A 43 -18.42 -23.51 0.32
CA VAL A 43 -18.56 -22.33 -0.53
C VAL A 43 -18.67 -21.06 0.31
N ALA A 44 -19.44 -21.07 1.40
CA ALA A 44 -19.55 -19.93 2.30
C ALA A 44 -18.19 -19.53 2.90
N VAL A 45 -17.38 -20.51 3.34
CA VAL A 45 -16.02 -20.26 3.88
C VAL A 45 -15.09 -19.64 2.82
N VAL A 46 -15.20 -20.08 1.56
CA VAL A 46 -14.40 -19.53 0.46
C VAL A 46 -14.87 -18.13 0.04
N LEU A 47 -16.19 -17.88 0.08
CA LEU A 47 -16.76 -16.60 -0.30
C LEU A 47 -16.60 -15.51 0.77
N LEU A 48 -16.50 -15.89 2.05
CA LEU A 48 -16.34 -14.96 3.17
C LEU A 48 -15.17 -13.97 3.00
N PRO A 49 -13.94 -14.38 2.64
CA PRO A 49 -12.84 -13.43 2.40
C PRO A 49 -13.09 -12.50 1.23
N ILE A 50 -13.77 -12.96 0.17
CA ILE A 50 -14.14 -12.13 -0.99
C ILE A 50 -15.17 -11.07 -0.56
N LEU A 51 -16.15 -11.47 0.25
CA LEU A 51 -17.17 -10.57 0.77
C LEU A 51 -16.54 -9.50 1.68
N GLY A 52 -15.58 -9.88 2.53
CA GLY A 52 -14.81 -8.94 3.33
C GLY A 52 -14.02 -7.93 2.49
N MET A 53 -13.41 -8.39 1.39
CA MET A 53 -12.71 -7.52 0.44
C MET A 53 -13.67 -6.53 -0.24
N LEU A 54 -14.84 -7.01 -0.70
CA LEU A 54 -15.87 -6.18 -1.32
C LEU A 54 -16.39 -5.11 -0.35
N VAL A 55 -16.68 -5.50 0.89
CA VAL A 55 -17.08 -4.56 1.93
C VAL A 55 -15.98 -3.52 2.14
N TYR A 56 -14.71 -3.94 2.26
CA TYR A 56 -13.59 -3.02 2.40
C TYR A 56 -13.54 -2.01 1.25
N PHE A 57 -13.62 -2.44 -0.01
CA PHE A 57 -13.64 -1.54 -1.15
C PHE A 57 -14.80 -0.56 -1.14
N ILE A 58 -16.00 -1.00 -0.76
CA ILE A 58 -17.18 -0.13 -0.68
C ILE A 58 -17.05 0.86 0.47
N THR A 59 -16.47 0.44 1.60
CA THR A 59 -16.29 1.27 2.79
C THR A 59 -15.05 2.15 2.73
N ARG A 60 -14.11 1.88 1.82
CA ARG A 60 -12.90 2.68 1.63
C ARG A 60 -13.33 3.95 0.88
N PRO A 61 -13.38 5.12 1.54
CA PRO A 61 -13.52 6.37 0.80
C PRO A 61 -12.33 6.49 -0.16
N ASP A 62 -12.59 6.96 -1.38
CA ASP A 62 -11.53 7.22 -2.35
C ASP A 62 -10.51 8.15 -1.69
N ASP A 63 -9.32 7.63 -1.37
CA ASP A 63 -8.17 8.48 -1.10
C ASP A 63 -7.92 9.19 -2.42
N VAL A 64 -8.35 10.45 -2.50
CA VAL A 64 -8.03 11.32 -3.64
C VAL A 64 -6.51 11.29 -3.76
N ASP A 65 -6.01 10.69 -4.83
CA ASP A 65 -4.60 10.69 -5.18
C ASP A 65 -4.13 12.15 -5.29
N THR A 66 -3.63 12.73 -4.20
CA THR A 66 -2.95 14.03 -4.21
C THR A 66 -1.64 13.99 -5.00
N SER A 67 -1.31 12.84 -5.61
CA SER A 67 -0.18 12.65 -6.52
C SER A 67 -0.54 12.85 -8.00
N ALA A 68 -1.83 12.99 -8.35
CA ALA A 68 -2.26 13.19 -9.74
C ALA A 68 -2.40 14.67 -10.15
N ALA A 69 -2.19 15.62 -9.24
CA ALA A 69 -2.44 17.05 -9.48
C ALA A 69 -1.18 17.93 -9.69
N THR A 70 0.02 17.36 -9.77
CA THR A 70 1.22 18.12 -10.16
C THR A 70 1.93 17.40 -11.29
N GLY A 71 1.69 17.86 -12.52
CA GLY A 71 2.39 17.39 -13.70
C GLY A 71 3.90 17.55 -13.54
N GLY A 72 4.61 16.43 -13.68
CA GLY A 72 5.96 16.35 -14.21
C GLY A 72 7.07 17.05 -13.41
N GLN A 73 7.60 16.39 -12.37
CA GLN A 73 9.05 16.16 -12.23
C GLN A 73 9.26 15.17 -11.06
N PRO A 74 10.00 14.05 -11.24
CA PRO A 74 10.43 13.27 -10.09
C PRO A 74 11.23 14.17 -9.12
N PRO A 75 11.01 14.05 -7.80
CA PRO A 75 11.75 14.83 -6.83
C PRO A 75 13.26 14.64 -7.04
N PRO A 76 14.05 15.73 -7.10
CA PRO A 76 15.49 15.61 -7.30
C PRO A 76 16.13 14.81 -6.14
N PRO A 77 17.16 14.00 -6.41
CA PRO A 77 17.86 13.24 -5.37
C PRO A 77 18.39 14.21 -4.30
N GLY A 78 18.06 13.94 -3.03
CA GLY A 78 18.46 14.76 -1.88
C GLY A 78 17.31 15.34 -1.05
N VAL A 79 16.06 15.29 -1.54
CA VAL A 79 14.90 15.81 -0.77
C VAL A 79 14.41 14.88 0.35
N SER A 80 14.86 13.61 0.37
CA SER A 80 14.43 12.62 1.35
C SER A 80 15.08 12.78 2.74
N GLU A 81 16.15 13.57 2.86
CA GLU A 81 16.88 13.82 4.12
C GLU A 81 16.80 15.29 4.57
N LEU A 82 15.90 16.08 3.99
CA LEU A 82 15.74 17.49 4.38
C LEU A 82 15.03 17.59 5.73
N THR A 83 15.62 18.34 6.65
CA THR A 83 14.96 18.77 7.89
C THR A 83 13.80 19.70 7.54
N PHE A 84 12.76 19.71 8.38
CA PHE A 84 11.59 20.59 8.20
C PHE A 84 11.97 22.06 7.97
N GLU A 85 13.02 22.55 8.64
CA GLU A 85 13.54 23.92 8.47
C GLU A 85 14.07 24.19 7.05
N LYS A 86 14.79 23.24 6.45
CA LYS A 86 15.26 23.37 5.06
C LYS A 86 14.11 23.28 4.05
N LEU A 87 13.05 22.56 4.39
CA LEU A 87 11.87 22.43 3.54
C LEU A 87 11.08 23.75 3.51
N ASP A 88 10.85 24.36 4.68
CA ASP A 88 10.22 25.68 4.80
C ASP A 88 11.02 26.77 4.05
N GLU A 89 12.35 26.72 4.08
CA GLU A 89 13.20 27.64 3.30
C GLU A 89 13.04 27.46 1.78
N ILE A 90 12.94 26.22 1.30
CA ILE A 90 12.72 25.92 -0.13
C ILE A 90 11.33 26.37 -0.56
N GLU A 91 10.31 26.18 0.26
CA GLU A 91 8.94 26.63 0.01
C GLU A 91 8.86 28.15 -0.11
N LYS A 92 9.49 28.87 0.83
CA LYS A 92 9.58 30.34 0.79
C LYS A 92 10.35 30.86 -0.43
N LEU A 93 11.38 30.15 -0.88
CA LEU A 93 12.09 30.49 -2.12
C LEU A 93 11.21 30.28 -3.36
N ALA A 94 10.36 29.25 -3.37
CA ALA A 94 9.43 29.02 -4.47
C ALA A 94 8.37 30.13 -4.55
N GLU A 95 7.86 30.58 -3.41
CA GLU A 95 6.95 31.72 -3.31
C GLU A 95 7.60 33.03 -3.81
N LEU A 96 8.88 33.25 -3.51
CA LEU A 96 9.65 34.41 -4.00
C LEU A 96 9.90 34.36 -5.52
N ARG A 97 10.08 33.16 -6.09
CA ARG A 97 10.13 32.98 -7.55
C ARG A 97 8.77 33.27 -8.18
N ASP A 98 7.70 32.72 -7.62
CA ASP A 98 6.35 32.85 -8.17
C ASP A 98 5.80 34.28 -8.08
N SER A 99 6.26 35.05 -7.08
CA SER A 99 6.02 36.49 -6.99
C SER A 99 6.87 37.34 -7.95
N GLY A 100 7.76 36.72 -8.73
CA GLY A 100 8.65 37.39 -9.68
C GLY A 100 9.76 38.21 -9.02
N ALA A 101 9.94 38.08 -7.70
CA ALA A 101 11.03 38.73 -6.97
C ALA A 101 12.37 38.03 -7.20
N LEU A 102 12.35 36.82 -7.76
CA LEU A 102 13.53 36.00 -7.97
C LEU A 102 13.54 35.38 -9.37
N THR A 103 14.69 35.45 -10.05
CA THR A 103 14.87 34.82 -11.36
C THR A 103 15.16 33.33 -11.23
N ASP A 104 14.88 32.55 -12.27
CA ASP A 104 15.07 31.09 -12.27
C ASP A 104 16.52 30.68 -11.97
N ASP A 105 17.49 31.46 -12.44
CA ASP A 105 18.93 31.23 -12.22
C ASP A 105 19.33 31.47 -10.75
N GLU A 106 18.75 32.48 -10.12
CA GLU A 106 18.98 32.78 -8.70
C GLU A 106 18.32 31.74 -7.79
N PHE A 107 17.12 31.28 -8.16
CA PHE A 107 16.43 30.19 -7.46
C PHE A 107 17.21 28.88 -7.51
N ALA A 108 17.74 28.50 -8.68
CA ALA A 108 18.55 27.29 -8.83
C ALA A 108 19.81 27.32 -7.95
N THR A 109 20.48 28.48 -7.90
CA THR A 109 21.69 28.69 -7.08
C THR A 109 21.37 28.55 -5.59
N MET A 110 20.30 29.18 -5.11
CA MET A 110 19.94 29.10 -3.69
C MET A 110 19.41 27.73 -3.28
N LYS A 111 18.63 27.06 -4.14
CA LYS A 111 18.19 25.68 -3.93
C LYS A 111 19.37 24.72 -3.80
N SER A 112 20.39 24.84 -4.66
CA SER A 112 21.61 24.01 -4.57
C SER A 112 22.40 24.23 -3.27
N LYS A 113 22.34 25.44 -2.69
CA LYS A 113 22.99 25.76 -1.43
C LYS A 113 22.30 25.12 -0.22
N ILE A 114 20.97 25.01 -0.27
CA ILE A 114 20.16 24.39 0.80
C ILE A 114 20.27 22.86 0.74
N LEU A 115 20.30 22.32 -0.49
CA LEU A 115 20.47 20.89 -0.79
C LEU A 115 21.91 20.37 -0.65
N GLY A 116 22.86 21.25 -0.30
CA GLY A 116 24.31 20.98 -0.30
C GLY A 116 24.76 19.67 0.33
#